data_AF-A0A0D3A5I0-F1
#
_entry.id   AF-A0A0D3A5I0-F1
#
_cell.length_a   1.000
_cell.length_b   1.000
_cell.length_c   1.000
_cell.angle_alpha   90.00
_cell.angle_beta   90.00
_cell.angle_gamma   90.00
#
_symmetry.space_group_name_H-M   'P 1'
#
loop_
_entity.id
_entity.type
_entity.pdbx_description
1 polymer ?
#
loop_
_entity_poly.entity_id
_entity_poly.type
_entity_poly.pdbx_seq_one_letter_code
_entity_poly.pdbx_strand_id
1 'polypeptide(L)'
;MLQNFCSRNSTYLANLRTLLSSLSSPNASYATGFQSATVGQPPDRVTGLYLCRGDVTPEVCRRCVAFAVNETVTRCPNQREVTLYYEECMLRHSNGNILSTLNANGEFTMANPQKITSNLVRFTDLVLSTMNQAATVASNSSRKFDTINAYTDFQTLNGLVQCTPDLTSQDCLDCLSRIINQLPTDSIGGRVMVPSCFSRFVLYLFYNEAAADRTPQPQLDSAPPPPPPISIPSPRPGESGNSTVILIAVVVPITVIFLLLVAVFIFRSKRKTTAYETEPLSDGDDIATAGSLQFDFKAIEAATDKFSQENKLGQGGFGQVYKLSS
;
A
#
# COMPACT_ATOMS: atom_id res chain seq x y z
N MET A 1 31.42 15.18 0.92
CA MET A 1 30.15 15.58 0.27
C MET A 1 29.38 16.38 1.31
N LEU A 2 29.12 17.66 1.05
CA LEU A 2 28.60 18.61 2.05
C LEU A 2 27.21 18.19 2.56
N GLN A 3 27.14 17.74 3.82
CA GLN A 3 25.87 17.59 4.54
C GLN A 3 25.37 18.99 4.88
N ASN A 4 24.42 19.50 4.09
CA ASN A 4 23.76 20.79 4.35
C ASN A 4 22.76 20.63 5.49
N PHE A 5 23.21 20.84 6.73
CA PHE A 5 22.34 20.99 7.90
C PHE A 5 21.37 22.16 7.68
N CYS A 6 20.06 21.94 7.81
CA CYS A 6 19.11 23.05 7.90
C CYS A 6 19.21 23.71 9.28
N SER A 7 19.45 25.02 9.31
CA SER A 7 19.27 25.83 10.51
C SER A 7 17.79 25.85 10.91
N ARG A 8 17.51 25.71 12.21
CA ARG A 8 16.15 25.72 12.82
C ARG A 8 15.35 26.98 12.50
N ASN A 9 16.02 28.07 12.10
CA ASN A 9 15.44 29.32 11.59
C ASN A 9 16.10 29.68 10.25
N SER A 10 15.70 28.99 9.17
CA SER A 10 16.12 29.31 7.81
C SER A 10 14.93 29.69 6.94
N THR A 11 15.16 30.59 5.98
CA THR A 11 14.19 30.92 4.93
C THR A 11 13.75 29.67 4.18
N TYR A 12 14.67 28.74 3.92
CA TYR A 12 14.36 27.41 3.39
C TYR A 12 13.29 26.66 4.19
N LEU A 13 13.42 26.59 5.53
CA LEU A 13 12.46 25.89 6.37
C LEU A 13 11.07 26.56 6.35
N ALA A 14 11.02 27.88 6.28
CA ALA A 14 9.76 28.61 6.09
C ALA A 14 9.12 28.28 4.74
N ASN A 15 9.90 28.27 3.66
CA ASN A 15 9.44 27.91 2.31
C ASN A 15 8.96 26.45 2.26
N LEU A 16 9.67 25.53 2.91
CA LEU A 16 9.28 24.12 3.01
C LEU A 16 7.94 23.96 3.76
N ARG A 17 7.75 24.64 4.89
CA ARG A 17 6.46 24.62 5.61
C ARG A 17 5.31 25.15 4.76
N THR A 18 5.52 26.25 4.04
CA THR A 18 4.53 26.81 3.12
C THR A 18 4.20 25.83 1.99
N LEU A 19 5.21 25.19 1.40
CA LEU A 19 5.04 24.17 0.36
C LEU A 19 4.22 22.97 0.88
N LEU A 20 4.62 22.40 2.02
CA LEU A 20 3.96 21.24 2.63
C LEU A 20 2.50 21.54 3.01
N SER A 21 2.23 22.74 3.53
CA SER A 21 0.87 23.22 3.82
C SER A 21 0.02 23.32 2.54
N SER A 22 0.60 23.81 1.45
CA SER A 22 -0.07 23.88 0.14
C SER A 22 -0.44 22.49 -0.40
N LEU A 23 0.49 21.53 -0.36
CA LEU A 23 0.28 20.16 -0.85
C LEU A 23 -0.75 19.36 -0.02
N SER A 24 -0.85 19.64 1.28
CA SER A 24 -1.80 18.97 2.20
C SER A 24 -3.08 19.78 2.47
N SER A 25 -3.32 20.84 1.70
CA SER A 25 -4.48 21.71 1.90
C SER A 25 -5.81 20.93 1.77
N PRO A 26 -6.69 20.96 2.77
CA PRO A 26 -7.99 20.29 2.70
C PRO A 26 -8.89 20.76 1.55
N ASN A 27 -8.63 21.97 1.05
CA ASN A 27 -9.40 22.60 -0.03
C ASN A 27 -8.78 22.37 -1.41
N ALA A 28 -7.63 21.67 -1.52
CA ALA A 28 -7.04 21.34 -2.80
C ALA A 28 -7.87 20.28 -3.55
N SER A 29 -7.82 20.32 -4.88
CA SER A 29 -8.42 19.29 -5.71
C SER A 29 -7.50 18.07 -5.77
N TYR A 30 -7.89 16.99 -5.11
CA TYR A 30 -7.19 15.69 -5.17
C TYR A 30 -7.66 14.83 -6.36
N ALA A 31 -8.45 15.38 -7.28
CA ALA A 31 -9.12 14.63 -8.34
C ALA A 31 -8.15 13.95 -9.32
N THR A 32 -7.01 14.59 -9.62
CA THR A 32 -5.99 14.05 -10.53
C THR A 32 -5.04 13.07 -9.83
N GLY A 33 -4.98 13.10 -8.50
CA GLY A 33 -3.98 12.37 -7.72
C GLY A 33 -2.55 12.88 -7.86
N PHE A 34 -2.32 14.01 -8.53
CA PHE A 34 -0.98 14.60 -8.67
C PHE A 34 -1.04 16.12 -8.57
N GLN A 35 -0.14 16.68 -7.78
CA GLN A 35 0.07 18.12 -7.70
C GLN A 35 1.53 18.42 -7.39
N SER A 36 2.01 19.54 -7.91
CA SER A 36 3.31 20.10 -7.58
C SER A 36 3.19 21.57 -7.20
N ALA A 37 4.21 22.05 -6.50
CA ALA A 37 4.35 23.46 -6.15
C ALA A 37 5.83 23.82 -5.96
N THR A 38 6.11 25.10 -6.15
CA THR A 38 7.44 25.68 -5.90
C THR A 38 7.26 26.92 -5.04
N VAL A 39 8.08 27.05 -3.99
CA VAL A 39 8.04 28.18 -3.06
C VAL A 39 9.43 28.78 -2.93
N GLY A 40 9.50 30.12 -2.95
CA GLY A 40 10.73 30.88 -2.77
C GLY A 40 11.61 30.94 -4.02
N GLN A 41 12.81 31.50 -3.84
CA GLN A 41 13.83 31.67 -4.88
C GLN A 41 15.18 31.11 -4.40
N PRO A 42 16.10 30.75 -5.31
CA PRO A 42 17.45 30.32 -4.92
C PRO A 42 18.12 31.37 -4.01
N PRO A 43 18.83 30.96 -2.94
CA PRO A 43 19.21 29.59 -2.59
C PRO A 43 18.20 28.81 -1.73
N ASP A 44 17.08 29.44 -1.34
CA ASP A 44 16.07 28.89 -0.40
C ASP A 44 14.82 28.32 -1.10
N ARG A 45 14.86 28.16 -2.42
CA ARG A 45 13.78 27.57 -3.21
C ARG A 45 13.50 26.13 -2.74
N VAL A 46 12.22 25.78 -2.71
CA VAL A 46 11.76 24.41 -2.48
C VAL A 46 10.77 24.04 -3.56
N THR A 47 11.01 22.90 -4.22
CA THR A 47 10.10 22.29 -5.19
C THR A 47 9.57 21.01 -4.57
N GLY A 48 8.27 20.78 -4.64
CA GLY A 48 7.68 19.52 -4.16
C GLY A 48 6.50 19.07 -4.99
N LEU A 49 6.20 17.79 -4.84
CA LEU A 49 5.08 17.13 -5.50
C LEU A 49 4.56 15.98 -4.63
N TYR A 50 3.31 15.62 -4.85
CA TYR A 50 2.80 14.31 -4.45
C TYR A 50 2.27 13.55 -5.65
N LEU A 51 2.27 12.23 -5.56
CA LEU A 51 1.62 11.32 -6.50
C LEU A 51 0.85 10.27 -5.71
N CYS A 52 -0.47 10.27 -5.84
CA CYS A 52 -1.34 9.22 -5.34
C CYS A 52 -1.46 8.09 -6.36
N ARG A 53 -1.65 6.87 -5.87
CA ARG A 53 -1.86 5.70 -6.71
C ARG A 53 -3.11 5.87 -7.56
N GLY A 54 -3.05 5.50 -8.84
CA GLY A 54 -4.12 5.85 -9.79
C GLY A 54 -5.49 5.20 -9.54
N ASP A 55 -5.59 4.22 -8.67
CA ASP A 55 -6.82 3.51 -8.29
C ASP A 55 -7.39 3.95 -6.93
N VAL A 56 -6.90 5.03 -6.31
CA VAL A 56 -7.45 5.50 -5.02
C VAL A 56 -8.42 6.66 -5.21
N THR A 57 -9.38 6.79 -4.29
CA THR A 57 -10.31 7.91 -4.30
C THR A 57 -9.62 9.22 -3.88
N PRO A 58 -10.16 10.40 -4.26
CA PRO A 58 -9.60 11.68 -3.84
C PRO A 58 -9.46 11.82 -2.31
N GLU A 59 -10.39 11.23 -1.54
CA GLU A 59 -10.34 11.26 -0.08
C GLU A 59 -9.22 10.38 0.51
N VAL A 60 -8.99 9.20 -0.08
CA VAL A 60 -7.85 8.33 0.30
C VAL A 60 -6.53 9.04 -0.04
N CYS A 61 -6.45 9.64 -1.24
CA CYS A 61 -5.31 10.44 -1.66
C CYS A 61 -5.02 11.59 -0.67
N ARG A 62 -6.03 12.40 -0.35
CA ARG A 62 -5.93 13.51 0.60
C ARG A 62 -5.39 13.07 1.95
N ARG A 63 -5.94 11.97 2.51
CA ARG A 63 -5.51 11.42 3.80
C ARG A 63 -4.05 10.96 3.75
N CYS A 64 -3.64 10.25 2.70
CA CYS A 64 -2.26 9.79 2.55
C CYS A 64 -1.28 10.97 2.44
N VAL A 65 -1.60 11.99 1.63
CA VAL A 65 -0.75 13.17 1.48
C VAL A 65 -0.62 13.94 2.79
N ALA A 66 -1.72 14.16 3.52
CA ALA A 66 -1.68 14.80 4.84
C ALA A 66 -0.80 14.03 5.83
N PHE A 67 -0.91 12.69 5.84
CA PHE A 67 -0.06 11.83 6.65
C PHE A 67 1.42 11.95 6.27
N ALA A 68 1.73 11.87 4.97
CA ALA A 68 3.09 11.97 4.46
C ALA A 68 3.74 13.34 4.78
N VAL A 69 2.97 14.42 4.68
CA VAL A 69 3.42 15.77 5.04
C VAL A 69 3.78 15.86 6.52
N ASN A 70 2.93 15.31 7.40
CA ASN A 70 3.21 15.30 8.84
C ASN A 70 4.49 14.52 9.16
N GLU A 71 4.64 13.32 8.56
CA GLU A 71 5.81 12.46 8.76
C GLU A 71 7.11 13.05 8.18
N THR A 72 7.01 13.90 7.17
CA THR A 72 8.19 14.57 6.59
C THR A 72 8.91 15.43 7.62
N VAL A 73 8.15 16.16 8.44
CA VAL A 73 8.69 17.07 9.45
C VAL A 73 9.35 16.30 10.59
N THR A 74 8.81 15.12 10.95
CA THR A 74 9.30 14.29 12.05
C THR A 74 10.49 13.42 11.65
N ARG A 75 10.43 12.76 10.47
CA ARG A 75 11.47 11.83 10.01
C ARG A 75 12.66 12.51 9.34
N CYS A 76 12.45 13.66 8.71
CA CYS A 76 13.44 14.31 7.86
C CYS A 76 13.68 15.79 8.23
N PRO A 77 13.96 16.12 9.51
CA PRO A 77 13.95 17.50 9.99
C PRO A 77 14.99 18.43 9.34
N ASN A 78 16.07 17.86 8.79
CA ASN A 78 17.20 18.62 8.24
C ASN A 78 17.54 18.27 6.79
N GLN A 79 16.72 17.46 6.12
CA GLN A 79 16.99 17.02 4.75
C GLN A 79 16.42 18.01 3.75
N ARG A 80 17.21 18.34 2.72
CA ARG A 80 16.79 19.22 1.62
C ARG A 80 16.23 18.48 0.42
N GLU A 81 16.43 17.17 0.35
CA GLU A 81 15.82 16.28 -0.62
C GLU A 81 15.26 15.06 0.10
N VAL A 82 13.96 14.79 -0.09
CA VAL A 82 13.24 13.70 0.57
C VAL A 82 12.24 13.12 -0.42
N THR A 83 12.14 11.80 -0.44
CA THR A 83 11.04 11.06 -1.06
C THR A 83 10.49 10.08 -0.04
N LEU A 84 9.21 10.19 0.29
CA LEU A 84 8.49 9.25 1.16
C LEU A 84 7.52 8.44 0.31
N TYR A 85 7.59 7.12 0.44
CA TYR A 85 6.68 6.19 -0.23
C TYR A 85 5.73 5.57 0.79
N TYR A 86 4.43 5.71 0.51
CA TYR A 86 3.35 5.02 1.19
C TYR A 86 2.57 4.17 0.18
N GLU A 87 1.68 3.32 0.68
CA GLU A 87 0.94 2.37 -0.15
C GLU A 87 0.00 3.07 -1.15
N GLU A 88 -0.58 4.21 -0.74
CA GLU A 88 -1.55 4.98 -1.53
C GLU A 88 -0.97 6.26 -2.15
N CYS A 89 0.20 6.74 -1.71
CA CYS A 89 0.82 7.95 -2.24
C CYS A 89 2.33 8.03 -2.00
N MET A 90 2.97 8.89 -2.79
CA MET A 90 4.34 9.34 -2.62
C MET A 90 4.35 10.86 -2.40
N LEU A 91 5.24 11.34 -1.52
CA LEU A 91 5.53 12.76 -1.32
C LEU A 91 7.01 13.00 -1.55
N ARG A 92 7.34 14.00 -2.36
CA ARG A 92 8.72 14.37 -2.67
C ARG A 92 8.94 15.86 -2.57
N HIS A 93 10.08 16.28 -2.02
CA HIS A 93 10.55 17.65 -2.11
C HIS A 93 12.07 17.73 -2.28
N SER A 94 12.54 18.82 -2.87
CA SER A 94 13.96 19.11 -3.08
C SER A 94 14.22 20.63 -3.06
N ASN A 95 15.45 21.05 -2.79
CA ASN A 95 15.93 22.41 -3.07
C ASN A 95 16.30 22.65 -4.55
N GLY A 96 16.32 21.60 -5.36
CA GLY A 96 16.49 21.63 -6.82
C GLY A 96 15.15 21.68 -7.58
N ASN A 97 15.23 21.74 -8.91
CA ASN A 97 14.07 21.43 -9.75
C ASN A 97 13.93 19.90 -9.85
N ILE A 98 12.74 19.39 -9.57
CA ILE A 98 12.41 17.96 -9.69
C ILE A 98 11.24 17.72 -10.65
N LEU A 99 10.71 18.78 -11.28
CA LEU A 99 9.61 18.70 -12.22
C LEU A 99 10.13 18.48 -13.64
N SER A 100 9.37 17.71 -14.42
CA SER A 100 9.62 17.33 -15.81
C SER A 100 11.04 16.82 -16.03
N THR A 101 11.60 16.16 -15.02
CA THR A 101 12.95 15.63 -15.04
C THR A 101 12.89 14.16 -14.62
N LEU A 102 13.28 13.26 -15.52
CA LEU A 102 13.39 11.84 -15.22
C LEU A 102 14.41 11.64 -14.09
N ASN A 103 13.94 11.13 -12.95
CA ASN A 103 14.78 10.72 -11.84
C ASN A 103 14.44 9.29 -11.46
N ALA A 104 15.38 8.44 -11.79
CA ALA A 104 15.24 7.01 -11.65
C ALA A 104 16.38 6.46 -10.73
N ASN A 105 16.92 7.32 -9.85
CA ASN A 105 17.93 6.98 -8.86
C ASN A 105 17.29 6.60 -7.52
N GLY A 106 18.03 5.89 -6.67
CA GLY A 106 17.53 5.51 -5.34
C GLY A 106 16.39 4.48 -5.42
N GLU A 107 16.57 3.48 -6.27
CA GLU A 107 15.62 2.38 -6.43
C GLU A 107 15.32 1.67 -5.12
N PHE A 108 14.04 1.39 -4.89
CA PHE A 108 13.57 0.58 -3.78
C PHE A 108 12.76 -0.61 -4.30
N THR A 109 13.23 -1.81 -3.96
CA THR A 109 12.70 -3.07 -4.47
C THR A 109 12.21 -3.93 -3.32
N MET A 110 11.01 -4.49 -3.47
CA MET A 110 10.40 -5.40 -2.50
C MET A 110 9.89 -6.63 -3.23
N ALA A 111 10.24 -7.80 -2.71
CA ALA A 111 9.77 -9.09 -3.21
C ALA A 111 8.83 -9.74 -2.19
N ASN A 112 7.85 -10.49 -2.67
CA ASN A 112 7.11 -11.41 -1.82
C ASN A 112 8.07 -12.51 -1.32
N PRO A 113 8.05 -12.89 -0.04
CA PRO A 113 8.92 -13.96 0.47
C PRO A 113 8.64 -15.33 -0.16
N GLN A 114 7.42 -15.55 -0.68
CA GLN A 114 7.05 -16.79 -1.35
C GLN A 114 7.58 -16.82 -2.79
N LYS A 115 8.35 -17.87 -3.09
CA LYS A 115 9.01 -18.09 -4.38
C LYS A 115 8.13 -18.87 -5.36
N ILE A 116 8.41 -18.67 -6.65
CA ILE A 116 7.86 -19.47 -7.74
C ILE A 116 8.60 -20.81 -7.78
N THR A 117 7.87 -21.92 -7.65
CA THR A 117 8.44 -23.27 -7.57
C THR A 117 8.45 -24.02 -8.90
N SER A 118 7.71 -23.56 -9.90
CA SER A 118 7.56 -24.22 -11.21
C SER A 118 7.35 -23.20 -12.32
N ASN A 119 7.81 -23.53 -13.54
CA ASN A 119 7.63 -22.69 -14.74
C ASN A 119 8.23 -21.26 -14.63
N LEU A 120 9.33 -21.09 -13.89
CA LEU A 120 9.94 -19.78 -13.61
C LEU A 120 10.21 -18.94 -14.87
N VAL A 121 10.74 -19.56 -15.94
CA VAL A 121 11.04 -18.86 -17.20
C VAL A 121 9.74 -18.32 -17.82
N ARG A 122 8.75 -19.18 -18.02
CA ARG A 122 7.43 -18.79 -18.57
C ARG A 122 6.73 -17.75 -17.70
N PHE A 123 6.86 -17.86 -16.38
CA PHE A 123 6.31 -16.89 -15.44
C PHE A 123 7.01 -15.53 -15.59
N THR A 124 8.33 -15.52 -15.66
CA THR A 124 9.11 -14.29 -15.88
C THR A 124 8.73 -13.62 -17.19
N ASP A 125 8.65 -14.37 -18.28
CA ASP A 125 8.24 -13.84 -19.60
C ASP A 125 6.83 -13.25 -19.54
N LEU A 126 5.89 -13.92 -18.86
CA LEU A 126 4.53 -13.42 -18.66
C LEU A 126 4.51 -12.12 -17.87
N VAL A 127 5.23 -12.05 -16.74
CA VAL A 127 5.28 -10.83 -15.91
C VAL A 127 5.88 -9.67 -16.71
N LEU A 128 7.03 -9.87 -17.34
CA LEU A 128 7.72 -8.79 -18.06
C LEU A 128 6.92 -8.31 -19.27
N SER A 129 6.36 -9.22 -20.07
CA SER A 129 5.55 -8.85 -21.23
C SER A 129 4.27 -8.11 -20.84
N THR A 130 3.54 -8.63 -19.84
CA THR A 130 2.28 -8.03 -19.35
C THR A 130 2.53 -6.65 -18.76
N MET A 131 3.57 -6.50 -17.93
CA MET A 131 3.90 -5.20 -17.32
C MET A 131 4.38 -4.17 -18.36
N ASN A 132 5.10 -4.58 -19.40
CA ASN A 132 5.51 -3.67 -20.49
C ASN A 132 4.34 -3.24 -21.37
N GLN A 133 3.33 -4.10 -21.55
CA GLN A 133 2.08 -3.70 -22.20
C GLN A 133 1.39 -2.57 -21.41
N ALA A 134 1.27 -2.75 -20.08
CA ALA A 134 0.71 -1.71 -19.22
C ALA A 134 1.56 -0.42 -19.24
N ALA A 135 2.89 -0.54 -19.32
CA ALA A 135 3.77 0.64 -19.42
C ALA A 135 3.52 1.44 -20.71
N THR A 136 3.22 0.76 -21.82
CA THR A 136 2.88 1.41 -23.09
C THR A 136 1.55 2.16 -23.00
N VAL A 137 0.55 1.59 -22.32
CA VAL A 137 -0.75 2.25 -22.10
C VAL A 137 -0.59 3.43 -21.14
N ALA A 138 0.04 3.20 -19.99
CA ALA A 138 0.28 4.22 -18.97
C ALA A 138 1.04 5.42 -19.56
N SER A 139 2.15 5.20 -20.26
CA SER A 139 2.97 6.28 -20.83
C SER A 139 2.22 7.20 -21.79
N ASN A 140 1.19 6.70 -22.48
CA ASN A 140 0.37 7.48 -23.39
C ASN A 140 -0.87 8.10 -22.73
N SER A 141 -1.21 7.69 -21.51
CA SER A 141 -2.32 8.26 -20.74
C SER A 141 -1.94 9.60 -20.09
N SER A 142 -2.92 10.48 -19.90
CA SER A 142 -2.73 11.76 -19.18
C SER A 142 -2.36 11.57 -17.70
N ARG A 143 -2.85 10.48 -17.09
CA ARG A 143 -2.57 10.13 -15.68
C ARG A 143 -1.27 9.38 -15.49
N LYS A 144 -0.60 8.99 -16.57
CA LYS A 144 0.58 8.13 -16.58
C LYS A 144 0.40 6.86 -15.75
N PHE A 145 -0.78 6.24 -15.81
CA PHE A 145 -1.19 5.13 -14.95
C PHE A 145 -1.90 4.07 -15.78
N ASP A 146 -1.65 2.80 -15.44
CA ASP A 146 -2.41 1.68 -15.98
C ASP A 146 -2.43 0.50 -15.01
N THR A 147 -3.50 -0.30 -15.08
CA THR A 147 -3.63 -1.60 -14.41
C THR A 147 -3.90 -2.67 -15.45
N ILE A 148 -3.32 -3.84 -15.25
CA ILE A 148 -3.48 -4.96 -16.18
C ILE A 148 -3.69 -6.25 -15.41
N ASN A 149 -4.36 -7.20 -16.05
CA ASN A 149 -4.43 -8.57 -15.59
C ASN A 149 -4.01 -9.54 -16.70
N ALA A 150 -3.45 -10.68 -16.29
CA ALA A 150 -3.18 -11.79 -17.19
C ALA A 150 -3.50 -13.11 -16.48
N TYR A 151 -4.23 -13.99 -17.18
CA TYR A 151 -4.67 -15.27 -16.64
C TYR A 151 -3.59 -16.34 -16.82
N THR A 152 -3.35 -17.10 -15.76
CA THR A 152 -2.62 -18.37 -15.82
C THR A 152 -3.59 -19.50 -15.51
N ASP A 153 -3.16 -20.76 -15.68
CA ASP A 153 -4.00 -21.94 -15.43
C ASP A 153 -4.51 -22.03 -13.97
N PHE A 154 -3.85 -21.35 -13.02
CA PHE A 154 -4.14 -21.46 -11.58
C PHE A 154 -4.36 -20.13 -10.86
N GLN A 155 -3.83 -19.03 -11.40
CA GLN A 155 -3.81 -17.72 -10.74
C GLN A 155 -3.92 -16.57 -11.74
N THR A 156 -4.38 -15.42 -11.28
CA THR A 156 -4.42 -14.19 -12.08
C THR A 156 -3.26 -13.29 -11.67
N LEU A 157 -2.38 -13.00 -12.63
CA LEU A 157 -1.39 -11.94 -12.50
C LEU A 157 -2.12 -10.59 -12.51
N ASN A 158 -1.91 -9.79 -11.49
CA ASN A 158 -2.44 -8.43 -11.38
C ASN A 158 -1.25 -7.47 -11.35
N GLY A 159 -1.21 -6.54 -12.31
CA GLY A 159 -0.15 -5.56 -12.50
C GLY A 159 -0.66 -4.13 -12.39
N LEU A 160 0.20 -3.24 -11.90
CA LEU A 160 -0.04 -1.79 -11.85
C LEU A 160 1.28 -1.07 -12.14
N VAL A 161 1.22 -0.09 -13.03
CA VAL A 161 2.35 0.79 -13.35
C VAL A 161 1.93 2.25 -13.29
N GLN A 162 2.85 3.12 -12.88
CA GLN A 162 2.58 4.54 -12.80
C GLN A 162 3.84 5.38 -12.95
N CYS A 163 3.76 6.52 -13.64
CA CYS A 163 4.78 7.58 -13.60
C CYS A 163 4.24 8.85 -12.95
N THR A 164 5.12 9.79 -12.63
CA THR A 164 4.68 11.15 -12.32
C THR A 164 4.14 11.83 -13.61
N PRO A 165 2.93 12.41 -13.58
CA PRO A 165 2.29 13.00 -14.78
C PRO A 165 3.02 14.16 -15.46
N ASP A 166 4.02 14.76 -14.80
CA ASP A 166 4.85 15.84 -15.33
C ASP A 166 5.92 15.37 -16.34
N LEU A 167 6.07 14.06 -16.54
CA LEU A 167 6.99 13.48 -17.50
C LEU A 167 6.40 13.37 -18.92
N THR A 168 7.29 13.41 -19.91
CA THR A 168 6.93 13.07 -21.29
C THR A 168 6.51 11.60 -21.40
N SER A 169 5.82 11.23 -22.48
CA SER A 169 5.49 9.82 -22.74
C SER A 169 6.74 8.95 -22.87
N GLN A 170 7.78 9.47 -23.52
CA GLN A 170 9.05 8.78 -23.68
C GLN A 170 9.75 8.56 -22.33
N ASP A 171 9.93 9.61 -21.52
CA ASP A 171 10.58 9.50 -20.21
C ASP A 171 9.83 8.54 -19.27
N CYS A 172 8.49 8.56 -19.32
CA CYS A 172 7.67 7.63 -18.56
C CYS A 172 7.89 6.17 -19.01
N LEU A 173 7.86 5.92 -20.33
CA LEU A 173 8.07 4.59 -20.88
C LEU A 173 9.49 4.08 -20.56
N ASP A 174 10.50 4.93 -20.69
CA ASP A 174 11.89 4.59 -20.37
C ASP A 174 12.06 4.26 -18.89
N CYS A 175 11.45 5.05 -18.00
CA CYS A 175 11.44 4.79 -16.57
C CYS A 175 10.80 3.43 -16.24
N LEU A 176 9.58 3.20 -16.74
CA LEU A 176 8.82 1.98 -16.48
C LEU A 176 9.53 0.74 -17.03
N SER A 177 10.00 0.78 -18.28
CA SER A 177 10.71 -0.34 -18.91
C SER A 177 11.93 -0.74 -18.08
N ARG A 178 12.67 0.25 -17.56
CA ARG A 178 13.86 0.02 -16.73
C ARG A 178 13.54 -0.61 -15.38
N ILE A 179 12.48 -0.18 -14.68
CA ILE A 179 12.11 -0.78 -13.39
C ILE A 179 11.39 -2.12 -13.55
N ILE A 180 10.67 -2.34 -14.66
CA ILE A 180 10.02 -3.62 -14.98
C ILE A 180 11.09 -4.71 -15.15
N ASN A 181 12.21 -4.41 -15.81
CA ASN A 181 13.33 -5.34 -15.95
C ASN A 181 14.03 -5.69 -14.62
N GLN A 182 13.74 -4.96 -13.54
CA GLN A 182 14.29 -5.19 -12.21
C GLN A 182 13.27 -5.83 -11.25
N LEU A 183 12.06 -6.15 -11.74
CA LEU A 183 11.05 -6.84 -10.93
C LEU A 183 11.57 -8.20 -10.45
N PRO A 184 11.34 -8.58 -9.18
CA PRO A 184 11.75 -9.87 -8.65
C PRO A 184 10.79 -10.97 -9.13
N THR A 185 10.97 -11.43 -10.37
CA THR A 185 10.10 -12.42 -11.04
C THR A 185 10.29 -13.86 -10.54
N ASP A 186 11.24 -14.08 -9.64
CA ASP A 186 11.41 -15.35 -8.92
C ASP A 186 10.42 -15.53 -7.75
N SER A 187 9.61 -14.50 -7.50
CA SER A 187 8.67 -14.40 -6.38
C SER A 187 7.24 -14.24 -6.89
N ILE A 188 6.24 -14.65 -6.11
CA ILE A 188 4.80 -14.54 -6.50
C ILE A 188 4.28 -13.09 -6.54
N GLY A 189 5.15 -12.13 -6.34
CA GLY A 189 4.83 -10.72 -6.32
C GLY A 189 6.07 -9.90 -6.05
N GLY A 190 6.06 -8.69 -6.58
CA GLY A 190 7.20 -7.79 -6.51
C GLY A 190 6.78 -6.37 -6.84
N ARG A 191 7.53 -5.42 -6.29
CA ARG A 191 7.43 -4.02 -6.69
C ARG A 191 8.79 -3.37 -6.71
N VAL A 192 8.96 -2.50 -7.68
CA VAL A 192 10.14 -1.63 -7.83
C VAL A 192 9.62 -0.21 -7.95
N MET A 193 10.24 0.70 -7.20
CA MET A 193 9.85 2.10 -7.19
C MET A 193 11.08 3.00 -7.21
N VAL A 194 11.00 4.02 -8.05
CA VAL A 194 11.96 5.12 -8.16
C VAL A 194 11.18 6.43 -8.15
N PRO A 195 11.84 7.59 -7.95
CA PRO A 195 11.11 8.85 -7.78
C PRO A 195 10.19 9.24 -8.93
N SER A 196 10.49 8.80 -10.16
CA SER A 196 9.69 9.09 -11.36
C SER A 196 8.66 8.02 -11.73
N CYS A 197 8.79 6.77 -11.26
CA CYS A 197 7.87 5.71 -11.65
C CYS A 197 7.83 4.52 -10.68
N PHE A 198 6.74 3.77 -10.76
CA PHE A 198 6.37 2.66 -9.90
C PHE A 198 5.88 1.49 -10.73
N SER A 199 6.27 0.27 -10.37
CA SER A 199 5.73 -0.96 -10.92
C SER A 199 5.47 -1.97 -9.82
N ARG A 200 4.35 -2.68 -9.90
CA ARG A 200 4.01 -3.76 -8.98
C ARG A 200 3.22 -4.85 -9.69
N PHE A 201 3.57 -6.09 -9.41
CA PHE A 201 2.76 -7.25 -9.75
C PHE A 201 2.54 -8.14 -8.53
N VAL A 202 1.39 -8.80 -8.46
CA VAL A 202 1.06 -9.85 -7.47
C VAL A 202 0.05 -10.83 -8.09
N LEU A 203 -0.14 -12.00 -7.47
CA LEU A 203 -1.08 -13.03 -7.92
C LEU A 203 -2.47 -12.96 -7.25
N TYR A 204 -2.84 -11.77 -6.75
CA TYR A 204 -4.14 -11.45 -6.16
C TYR A 204 -4.52 -10.00 -6.46
N LEU A 205 -5.81 -9.66 -6.46
CA LEU A 205 -6.26 -8.29 -6.71
C LEU A 205 -5.87 -7.38 -5.53
N PHE A 206 -5.25 -6.24 -5.82
CA PHE A 206 -4.78 -5.27 -4.80
C PHE A 206 -5.13 -3.82 -5.12
N TYR A 207 -5.81 -3.59 -6.24
CA TYR A 207 -6.24 -2.28 -6.70
C TYR A 207 -7.76 -2.22 -6.85
N ASN A 208 -8.31 -1.01 -6.84
CA ASN A 208 -9.74 -0.80 -7.05
C ASN A 208 -10.03 -0.65 -8.55
N GLU A 209 -10.62 -1.68 -9.15
CA GLU A 209 -10.94 -1.73 -10.59
C GLU A 209 -11.83 -0.55 -11.01
N ALA A 210 -12.89 -0.25 -10.26
CA ALA A 210 -13.82 0.85 -10.59
C ALA A 210 -13.17 2.25 -10.52
N ALA A 211 -12.11 2.41 -9.72
CA ALA A 211 -11.35 3.65 -9.65
C ALA A 211 -10.25 3.71 -10.73
N ALA A 212 -9.67 2.56 -11.09
CA ALA A 212 -8.72 2.44 -12.18
C ALA A 212 -9.38 2.74 -13.54
N ASP A 213 -10.60 2.24 -13.78
CA ASP A 213 -11.38 2.40 -15.02
C ASP A 213 -11.88 3.83 -15.29
N ARG A 214 -11.66 4.79 -14.38
CA ARG A 214 -12.01 6.20 -14.62
C ARG A 214 -11.08 6.90 -15.62
N THR A 215 -10.10 6.20 -16.19
CA THR A 215 -9.36 6.67 -17.37
C THR A 215 -10.29 6.70 -18.59
N PRO A 216 -10.34 7.80 -19.36
CA PRO A 216 -10.98 7.79 -20.66
C PRO A 216 -10.20 6.81 -21.54
N GLN A 217 -10.74 5.62 -21.75
CA GLN A 217 -10.25 4.72 -22.78
C GLN A 217 -10.40 5.45 -24.13
N PRO A 218 -9.43 5.36 -25.05
CA PRO A 218 -9.63 5.83 -26.42
C PRO A 218 -10.87 5.10 -26.96
N GLN A 219 -11.95 5.84 -27.20
CA GLN A 219 -13.11 5.26 -27.85
C GLN A 219 -12.66 4.77 -29.21
N LEU A 220 -12.74 3.46 -29.43
CA LEU A 220 -12.65 2.89 -30.75
C LEU A 220 -13.94 3.29 -31.47
N ASP A 221 -13.93 4.46 -32.09
CA ASP A 221 -15.01 4.98 -32.93
C ASP A 221 -15.21 4.03 -34.11
N SER A 222 -16.17 3.11 -33.99
CA SER A 222 -16.89 2.48 -35.12
C SER A 222 -17.98 1.55 -34.61
N ALA A 223 -19.13 2.11 -34.23
CA ALA A 223 -20.41 1.40 -34.29
C ALA A 223 -21.48 2.34 -34.85
N PRO A 224 -22.24 1.95 -35.88
CA PRO A 224 -23.29 2.81 -36.45
C PRO A 224 -24.45 2.99 -35.46
N PRO A 225 -25.21 4.10 -35.55
CA PRO A 225 -26.31 4.36 -34.63
C PRO A 225 -27.45 3.34 -34.82
N PRO A 226 -28.09 2.85 -33.74
CA PRO A 226 -29.24 1.97 -33.84
C PRO A 226 -30.50 2.72 -34.31
N PRO A 227 -31.43 2.05 -35.00
CA PRO A 227 -32.69 2.65 -35.44
C PRO A 227 -33.63 2.98 -34.26
N PRO A 228 -34.58 3.93 -34.45
CA PRO A 228 -35.45 4.40 -33.38
C PRO A 228 -36.39 3.31 -32.84
N PRO A 229 -36.73 3.32 -31.54
CA PRO A 229 -37.55 2.28 -30.94
C PRO A 229 -39.02 2.42 -31.32
N ILE A 230 -39.61 1.31 -31.75
CA ILE A 230 -41.05 1.13 -31.95
C ILE A 230 -41.72 1.05 -30.57
N SER A 231 -42.71 1.91 -30.34
CA SER A 231 -43.55 1.94 -29.15
C SER A 231 -44.51 0.75 -29.12
N ILE A 232 -44.26 -0.20 -28.22
CA ILE A 232 -45.20 -1.28 -27.88
C ILE A 232 -45.78 -0.99 -26.47
N PRO A 233 -47.08 -1.14 -26.23
CA PRO A 233 -47.70 -0.80 -24.95
C PRO A 233 -47.35 -1.80 -23.84
N SER A 234 -47.12 -1.27 -22.65
CA SER A 234 -46.87 -2.01 -21.41
C SER A 234 -48.10 -2.84 -20.98
N PRO A 235 -47.94 -4.11 -20.53
CA PRO A 235 -48.99 -4.81 -19.81
C PRO A 235 -49.03 -4.38 -18.34
N ARG A 236 -50.25 -4.27 -17.83
CA ARG A 236 -50.62 -3.91 -16.45
C ARG A 236 -50.14 -4.93 -15.40
N PRO A 237 -50.06 -4.52 -14.11
CA PRO A 237 -49.39 -5.27 -13.06
C PRO A 237 -50.24 -6.44 -12.55
N GLY A 238 -49.59 -7.61 -12.40
CA GLY A 238 -50.14 -8.80 -11.77
C GLY A 238 -49.30 -9.23 -10.58
N GLU A 239 -49.97 -9.29 -9.43
CA GLU A 239 -49.79 -10.21 -8.30
C GLU A 239 -48.52 -10.13 -7.41
N SER A 240 -48.74 -9.62 -6.20
CA SER A 240 -47.79 -9.52 -5.10
C SER A 240 -47.54 -10.88 -4.41
N GLY A 241 -46.32 -11.41 -4.54
CA GLY A 241 -45.83 -12.55 -3.76
C GLY A 241 -44.79 -12.15 -2.71
N ASN A 242 -45.20 -12.17 -1.44
CA ASN A 242 -44.45 -12.14 -0.17
C ASN A 242 -42.90 -12.13 -0.20
N SER A 243 -42.29 -10.94 -0.28
CA SER A 243 -40.84 -10.75 -0.07
C SER A 243 -40.47 -10.45 1.41
N THR A 244 -41.43 -10.02 2.23
CA THR A 244 -41.19 -9.64 3.63
C THR A 244 -40.97 -10.85 4.55
N VAL A 245 -41.58 -12.01 4.25
CA VAL A 245 -41.45 -13.23 5.06
C VAL A 245 -40.07 -13.86 4.91
N ILE A 246 -39.48 -13.81 3.72
CA ILE A 246 -38.14 -14.38 3.43
C ILE A 246 -37.03 -13.54 4.06
N LEU A 247 -37.17 -12.19 4.05
CA LEU A 247 -36.24 -11.30 4.74
C LEU A 247 -36.26 -11.51 6.27
N ILE A 248 -37.44 -11.69 6.87
CA ILE A 248 -37.55 -11.95 8.32
C ILE A 248 -36.98 -13.33 8.68
N ALA A 249 -37.20 -14.35 7.85
CA ALA A 249 -36.72 -15.71 8.10
C ALA A 249 -35.17 -15.84 8.09
N VAL A 250 -34.46 -14.96 7.37
CA VAL A 250 -32.99 -14.97 7.30
C VAL A 250 -32.34 -14.02 8.30
N VAL A 251 -32.93 -12.83 8.52
CA VAL A 251 -32.33 -11.81 9.40
C VAL A 251 -32.45 -12.18 10.88
N VAL A 252 -33.55 -12.82 11.28
CA VAL A 252 -33.77 -13.23 12.69
C VAL A 252 -32.73 -14.26 13.18
N PRO A 253 -32.44 -15.37 12.48
CA PRO A 253 -31.43 -16.31 12.95
C PRO A 253 -30.01 -15.70 12.96
N ILE A 254 -29.67 -14.85 11.99
CA ILE A 254 -28.34 -14.20 11.93
C ILE A 254 -28.15 -13.24 13.10
N THR A 255 -29.17 -12.43 13.42
CA THR A 255 -29.11 -11.49 14.56
C THR A 255 -29.02 -12.22 15.90
N VAL A 256 -29.76 -13.32 16.07
CA VAL A 256 -29.67 -14.16 17.29
C VAL A 256 -28.28 -14.79 17.44
N ILE A 257 -27.72 -15.35 16.36
CA ILE A 257 -26.37 -15.95 16.39
C ILE A 257 -25.31 -14.89 16.72
N PHE A 258 -25.40 -13.70 16.11
CA PHE A 258 -24.48 -12.61 16.37
C PHE A 258 -24.52 -12.16 17.85
N LEU A 259 -25.72 -12.01 18.42
CA LEU A 259 -25.88 -11.64 19.83
C LEU A 259 -25.33 -12.72 20.79
N LEU A 260 -25.49 -14.01 20.46
CA LEU A 260 -24.91 -15.10 21.24
C LEU A 260 -23.37 -15.09 21.20
N LEU A 261 -22.77 -14.82 20.03
CA LEU A 261 -21.32 -14.71 19.91
C LEU A 261 -20.77 -13.53 20.71
N VAL A 262 -21.44 -12.38 20.67
CA VAL A 262 -21.07 -11.20 21.47
C VAL A 262 -21.21 -11.49 22.96
N ALA A 263 -22.28 -12.16 23.40
CA ALA A 263 -22.48 -12.53 24.80
C ALA A 263 -21.38 -13.51 25.30
N VAL A 264 -21.02 -14.51 24.49
CA VAL A 264 -19.91 -15.44 24.82
C VAL A 264 -18.57 -14.71 24.87
N PHE A 265 -18.33 -13.76 23.97
CA PHE A 265 -17.11 -12.96 23.95
C PHE A 265 -17.00 -12.08 25.21
N ILE A 266 -18.08 -11.39 25.59
CA ILE A 266 -18.14 -10.57 26.81
C ILE A 266 -18.00 -11.44 28.06
N PHE A 267 -18.61 -12.63 28.09
CA PHE A 267 -18.47 -13.54 29.23
C PHE A 267 -17.03 -14.07 29.36
N ARG A 268 -16.39 -14.40 28.25
CA ARG A 268 -14.98 -14.81 28.22
C ARG A 268 -14.02 -13.69 28.59
N SER A 269 -14.31 -12.45 28.19
CA SER A 269 -13.48 -11.29 28.54
C SER A 269 -13.63 -10.94 30.02
N LYS A 270 -14.86 -10.91 30.56
CA LYS A 270 -15.09 -10.65 31.99
C LYS A 270 -14.49 -11.72 32.90
N ARG A 271 -14.46 -12.99 32.49
CA ARG A 271 -13.81 -14.06 33.25
C ARG A 271 -12.28 -13.90 33.34
N LYS A 272 -11.65 -13.12 32.46
CA LYS A 272 -10.22 -12.79 32.53
C LYS A 272 -9.94 -11.55 33.38
N THR A 273 -10.91 -10.67 33.61
CA THR A 273 -10.69 -9.38 34.29
C THR A 273 -10.91 -9.45 35.81
N THR A 274 -11.62 -10.44 36.35
CA THR A 274 -11.91 -10.54 37.80
C THR A 274 -10.78 -11.18 38.63
N ALA A 275 -9.61 -11.47 38.05
CA ALA A 275 -8.53 -12.20 38.72
C ALA A 275 -7.32 -11.36 39.14
N TYR A 276 -7.31 -10.04 38.92
CA TYR A 276 -6.16 -9.22 39.31
C TYR A 276 -6.55 -7.79 39.69
N GLU A 277 -6.93 -7.60 40.96
CA GLU A 277 -6.80 -6.31 41.62
C GLU A 277 -6.60 -6.54 43.13
N THR A 278 -5.41 -6.21 43.66
CA THR A 278 -5.12 -5.62 44.99
C THR A 278 -3.59 -5.36 45.12
N GLU A 279 -3.18 -4.11 44.80
CA GLU A 279 -2.26 -3.15 45.48
C GLU A 279 -1.10 -3.61 46.45
N PRO A 280 -0.08 -2.75 46.83
CA PRO A 280 0.60 -1.62 46.14
C PRO A 280 2.15 -1.48 46.38
N LEU A 281 2.75 -0.47 45.69
CA LEU A 281 3.96 0.36 45.96
C LEU A 281 5.40 -0.23 46.05
N SER A 282 6.31 0.23 45.17
CA SER A 282 7.52 1.04 45.51
C SER A 282 8.58 1.08 44.38
N ASP A 283 8.91 2.31 43.95
CA ASP A 283 10.21 2.90 43.55
C ASP A 283 11.24 2.15 42.68
N GLY A 284 11.74 2.82 41.63
CA GLY A 284 12.99 2.46 40.92
C GLY A 284 12.95 2.55 39.40
N ASP A 285 13.71 3.49 38.85
CA ASP A 285 14.01 3.81 37.45
C ASP A 285 14.54 2.60 36.63
N ASP A 286 14.04 2.38 35.40
CA ASP A 286 14.80 2.03 34.19
C ASP A 286 13.92 1.56 33.00
N ILE A 287 14.37 1.95 31.82
CA ILE A 287 13.77 1.85 30.47
C ILE A 287 13.60 0.41 29.98
N ALA A 288 12.40 -0.01 29.53
CA ALA A 288 12.24 -0.97 28.41
C ALA A 288 10.81 -1.13 27.88
N THR A 289 10.69 -0.94 26.58
CA THR A 289 9.56 -1.26 25.70
C THR A 289 9.28 -2.77 25.57
N ALA A 290 8.00 -3.10 25.40
CA ALA A 290 7.41 -4.30 24.80
C ALA A 290 7.32 -5.60 25.64
N GLY A 291 6.08 -6.00 25.92
CA GLY A 291 5.70 -7.34 26.37
C GLY A 291 5.97 -8.42 25.32
N SER A 292 7.22 -8.86 25.28
CA SER A 292 7.61 -10.18 24.78
C SER A 292 7.61 -11.13 25.98
N LEU A 293 6.99 -12.31 25.83
CA LEU A 293 7.07 -13.42 26.78
C LEU A 293 8.53 -13.92 26.85
N GLN A 294 9.36 -13.22 27.62
CA GLN A 294 10.70 -13.67 27.93
C GLN A 294 10.61 -14.69 29.06
N PHE A 295 10.81 -15.95 28.72
CA PHE A 295 11.07 -16.97 29.72
C PHE A 295 12.48 -16.77 30.27
N ASP A 296 12.64 -16.84 31.59
CA ASP A 296 13.96 -16.80 32.22
C ASP A 296 14.79 -18.00 31.73
N PHE A 297 15.92 -17.70 31.08
CA PHE A 297 16.83 -18.72 30.56
C PHE A 297 17.29 -19.66 31.67
N LYS A 298 17.51 -19.17 32.90
CA LYS A 298 17.88 -20.02 34.04
C LYS A 298 16.77 -20.98 34.44
N ALA A 299 15.51 -20.54 34.33
CA ALA A 299 14.37 -21.40 34.60
C ALA A 299 14.26 -22.51 33.55
N ILE A 300 14.49 -22.21 32.26
CA ILE A 300 14.50 -23.21 31.19
C ILE A 300 15.69 -24.17 31.34
N GLU A 301 16.88 -23.64 31.65
CA GLU A 301 18.09 -24.44 31.86
C GLU A 301 17.91 -25.43 33.02
N ALA A 302 17.36 -24.96 34.15
CA ALA A 302 17.05 -25.83 35.28
C ALA A 302 15.99 -26.88 34.92
N ALA A 303 14.92 -26.47 34.25
CA ALA A 303 13.80 -27.36 33.95
C ALA A 303 14.09 -28.38 32.84
N THR A 304 15.16 -28.20 32.06
CA THR A 304 15.61 -29.17 31.04
C THR A 304 16.78 -30.03 31.52
N ASP A 305 17.16 -29.92 32.80
CA ASP A 305 18.40 -30.47 33.36
C ASP A 305 19.63 -30.12 32.51
N LYS A 306 19.86 -28.81 32.36
CA LYS A 306 20.94 -28.22 31.55
C LYS A 306 20.96 -28.73 30.11
N PHE A 307 19.78 -28.88 29.50
CA PHE A 307 19.63 -29.41 28.14
C PHE A 307 20.25 -30.82 27.97
N SER A 308 20.06 -31.69 28.97
CA SER A 308 20.47 -33.09 28.92
C SER A 308 19.94 -33.81 27.68
N GLN A 309 20.77 -34.64 27.04
CA GLN A 309 20.37 -35.41 25.85
C GLN A 309 19.23 -36.40 26.14
N GLU A 310 19.09 -36.86 27.37
CA GLU A 310 17.99 -37.75 27.79
C GLU A 310 16.63 -37.05 27.74
N ASN A 311 16.64 -35.71 27.81
CA ASN A 311 15.46 -34.87 27.68
C ASN A 311 15.23 -34.38 26.26
N LYS A 312 16.08 -34.72 25.28
CA LYS A 312 15.91 -34.28 23.89
C LYS A 312 14.79 -35.05 23.21
N LEU A 313 13.79 -34.32 22.72
CA LEU A 313 12.66 -34.86 21.96
C LEU A 313 12.94 -34.94 20.46
N GLY A 314 13.82 -34.07 19.93
CA GLY A 314 14.16 -34.07 18.51
C GLY A 314 14.99 -32.86 18.08
N GLN A 315 15.43 -32.87 16.82
CA GLN A 315 16.17 -31.77 16.19
C GLN A 315 15.73 -31.61 14.73
N GLY A 316 15.43 -30.39 14.33
CA GLY A 316 15.07 -30.03 12.95
C GLY A 316 15.68 -28.70 12.51
N GLY A 317 15.24 -28.17 11.36
CA GLY A 317 15.76 -26.91 10.78
C GLY A 317 15.55 -25.66 11.65
N PHE A 318 14.76 -25.77 12.72
CA PHE A 318 14.45 -24.68 13.66
C PHE A 318 15.05 -24.89 15.06
N GLY A 319 15.94 -25.87 15.24
CA GLY A 319 16.66 -26.11 16.50
C GLY A 319 16.34 -27.43 17.20
N GLN A 320 16.76 -27.54 18.45
CA GLN A 320 16.60 -28.72 19.31
C GLN A 320 15.43 -28.51 20.27
N VAL A 321 14.65 -29.57 20.51
CA VAL A 321 13.50 -29.52 21.43
C VAL A 321 13.77 -30.45 22.60
N TYR A 322 13.51 -29.97 23.83
CA TYR A 322 13.71 -30.71 25.07
C TYR A 322 12.40 -30.82 25.86
N LYS A 323 12.17 -31.94 26.54
CA LYS A 323 11.13 -32.09 27.57
C LYS A 323 11.64 -31.59 28.92
N LEU A 324 10.71 -31.31 29.83
CA LEU A 324 11.06 -30.98 31.20
C LEU A 324 11.54 -32.23 31.95
N SER A 325 12.57 -32.07 32.80
CA SER A 325 12.96 -33.09 33.77
C SER A 325 11.89 -33.13 34.87
N SER A 326 11.28 -34.31 35.04
CA SER A 326 10.36 -34.62 36.13
C SER A 326 11.09 -35.15 37.35
#